data_AF-A0A0S7EJY5-F1
#
_entry.id   AF-A0A0S7EJY5-F1
#
_cell.length_a   1.000
_cell.length_b   1.000
_cell.length_c   1.000
_cell.angle_alpha   90.00
_cell.angle_beta   90.00
_cell.angle_gamma   90.00
#
_symmetry.space_group_name_H-M   'P 1'
#
loop_
_entity.id
_entity.type
_entity.pdbx_description
1 polymer ?
#
loop_
_entity_poly.entity_id
_entity_poly.type
_entity_poly.pdbx_seq_one_letter_code
_entity_poly.pdbx_strand_id
1 'polypeptide(L)'
;KYGEPGEVPSLLVVSNQRFYFLEMTSDMHRGPLTDWLQKKDSYPIMELSYLEVGLGSQSIHMEFADGGVAYTLLVRDSVRCKRFFGLLTGMVREMAHKSDSRLQSISTTRLSAQHHLWPLVCEDIQADVEDGQLQFFYILAFVRREELWLPQTVLATRETLYLLDEDHQWRKSVLAAPEDGRPCSGSAVVLETLPISCVSSVLLWASDPLRMDFKLYDETVKQEKTWCVRTESAELLQG
;
A
#
# COMPACT_ATOMS: atom_id res chain seq x y z
N LYS A 1 9.35 0.97 8.63
CA LYS A 1 10.16 2.22 8.58
C LYS A 1 11.20 2.05 7.49
N TYR A 2 11.63 3.12 6.83
CA TYR A 2 12.64 2.97 5.77
C TYR A 2 13.95 2.39 6.34
N GLY A 3 14.51 1.39 5.66
CA GLY A 3 15.68 0.60 6.09
C GLY A 3 15.37 -0.58 7.01
N GLU A 4 14.15 -0.69 7.56
CA GLU A 4 13.74 -1.82 8.40
C GLU A 4 12.81 -2.76 7.60
N PRO A 5 13.20 -4.03 7.37
CA PRO A 5 12.42 -4.95 6.54
C PRO A 5 11.16 -5.43 7.27
N GLY A 6 10.13 -5.70 6.47
CA GLY A 6 8.87 -6.29 6.94
C GLY A 6 7.86 -5.28 7.47
N GLU A 7 6.66 -5.79 7.69
CA GLU A 7 5.53 -5.02 8.20
C GLU A 7 5.29 -5.32 9.69
N VAL A 8 4.99 -4.26 10.44
CA VAL A 8 4.69 -4.36 11.87
C VAL A 8 3.35 -3.68 12.18
N PRO A 9 2.44 -4.34 12.92
CA PRO A 9 1.20 -3.71 13.36
C PRO A 9 1.49 -2.43 14.15
N SER A 10 0.95 -1.31 13.69
CA SER A 10 1.32 0.01 14.19
C SER A 10 0.15 0.97 14.23
N LEU A 11 0.22 1.96 15.12
CA LEU A 11 -0.68 3.09 15.19
C LEU A 11 0.10 4.38 14.93
N LEU A 12 -0.42 5.20 14.01
CA LEU A 12 0.04 6.57 13.81
C LEU A 12 -0.91 7.52 14.52
N VAL A 13 -0.40 8.27 15.49
CA VAL A 13 -1.15 9.35 16.15
C VAL A 13 -0.51 10.67 15.75
N VAL A 14 -1.35 11.63 15.33
CA VAL A 14 -0.89 12.94 14.91
C VAL A 14 -1.59 14.01 15.74
N SER A 15 -0.80 14.90 16.34
CA SER A 15 -1.29 16.14 16.92
C SER A 15 -0.90 17.33 16.04
N ASN A 16 -1.37 18.52 16.37
CA ASN A 16 -0.94 19.77 15.75
C ASN A 16 0.55 20.14 16.02
N GLN A 17 1.28 19.31 16.77
CA GLN A 17 2.69 19.52 17.08
C GLN A 17 3.59 18.39 16.61
N ARG A 18 3.12 17.13 16.65
CA ARG A 18 3.97 15.96 16.43
C ARG A 18 3.24 14.78 15.79
N PHE A 19 4.03 13.98 15.07
CA PHE A 19 3.73 12.59 14.73
C PHE A 19 4.24 11.68 15.84
N TYR A 20 3.45 10.67 16.19
CA TYR A 20 3.82 9.60 17.12
C TYR A 20 3.63 8.26 16.43
N PHE A 21 4.71 7.50 16.34
CA PHE A 21 4.70 6.15 15.78
C PHE A 21 4.70 5.17 16.94
N LEU A 22 3.59 4.42 17.08
CA LEU A 22 3.45 3.39 18.10
C LEU A 22 3.38 2.03 17.42
N GLU A 23 4.09 1.06 17.97
CA GLU A 23 4.12 -0.31 17.48
C GLU A 23 3.38 -1.21 18.46
N MET A 24 2.58 -2.13 17.94
CA MET A 24 1.90 -3.13 18.73
C MET A 24 2.75 -4.40 18.76
N THR A 25 3.09 -4.87 19.96
CA THR A 25 3.69 -6.19 20.13
C THR A 25 2.59 -7.26 20.07
N SER A 26 2.94 -8.45 19.60
CA SER A 26 2.01 -9.53 19.24
C SER A 26 1.10 -10.04 20.38
N ASP A 27 1.38 -9.73 21.65
CA ASP A 27 0.60 -10.18 22.79
C ASP A 27 -0.54 -9.21 23.15
N MET A 28 -1.39 -8.87 22.17
CA MET A 28 -2.55 -7.96 22.32
C MET A 28 -3.61 -8.44 23.35
N HIS A 29 -3.41 -9.60 23.98
CA HIS A 29 -4.41 -10.30 24.79
C HIS A 29 -4.00 -10.56 26.24
N ARG A 30 -2.84 -10.07 26.70
CA ARG A 30 -2.45 -10.14 28.12
C ARG A 30 -1.88 -8.80 28.61
N GLY A 31 -2.63 -8.13 29.47
CA GLY A 31 -2.14 -6.99 30.26
C GLY A 31 -2.64 -5.61 29.83
N PRO A 32 -2.31 -4.57 30.61
CA PRO A 32 -2.55 -3.16 30.27
C PRO A 32 -2.03 -2.75 28.88
N LEU A 33 -2.63 -1.71 28.30
CA LEU A 33 -2.25 -1.14 26.99
C LEU A 33 -0.74 -0.85 26.86
N THR A 34 -0.11 -0.41 27.96
CA THR A 34 1.32 -0.10 28.02
C THR A 34 2.22 -1.31 27.76
N ASP A 35 1.71 -2.51 27.99
CA ASP A 35 2.49 -3.74 27.92
C ASP A 35 2.63 -4.18 26.46
N TRP A 36 1.67 -3.83 25.61
CA TRP A 36 1.63 -4.24 24.21
C TRP A 36 1.63 -3.10 23.18
N LEU A 37 1.49 -1.85 23.58
CA LEU A 37 1.60 -0.68 22.69
C LEU A 37 2.77 0.20 23.14
N GLN A 38 3.82 0.25 22.32
CA GLN A 38 5.07 0.95 22.63
C GLN A 38 5.25 2.13 21.68
N LYS A 39 5.51 3.32 22.24
CA LYS A 39 5.93 4.47 21.45
C LYS A 39 7.36 4.22 20.95
N LYS A 40 7.53 4.07 19.63
CA LYS A 40 8.84 3.88 19.01
C LYS A 40 9.51 5.21 18.71
N ASP A 41 8.84 6.05 17.94
CA ASP A 41 9.41 7.31 17.46
C ASP A 41 8.42 8.46 17.59
N SER A 42 8.93 9.71 17.58
CA SER A 42 8.08 10.88 17.40
C SER A 42 8.82 12.05 16.79
N TYR A 43 8.19 12.72 15.83
CA TYR A 43 8.79 13.81 15.07
C TYR A 43 7.91 15.05 15.13
N PRO A 44 8.49 16.26 15.21
CA PRO A 44 7.72 17.49 15.07
C PRO A 44 7.03 17.55 13.71
N ILE A 45 5.81 18.09 13.67
CA ILE A 45 5.08 18.26 12.41
C ILE A 45 5.83 19.18 11.42
N MET A 46 6.61 20.13 11.96
CA MET A 46 7.44 21.07 11.18
C MET A 46 8.57 20.39 10.43
N GLU A 47 9.02 19.22 10.89
CA GLU A 47 10.11 18.46 10.25
C GLU A 47 9.63 17.62 9.06
N LEU A 48 8.32 17.51 8.84
CA LEU A 48 7.78 16.76 7.70
C LEU A 48 8.19 17.46 6.40
N SER A 49 8.95 16.77 5.55
CA SER A 49 9.39 17.26 4.25
C SER A 49 8.50 16.80 3.10
N TYR A 50 8.09 15.54 3.11
CA TYR A 50 7.23 14.99 2.07
C TYR A 50 6.08 14.20 2.67
N LEU A 51 4.90 14.38 2.09
CA LEU A 51 3.70 13.64 2.42
C LEU A 51 3.07 13.14 1.12
N GLU A 52 2.88 11.84 1.00
CA GLU A 52 2.35 11.24 -0.23
C GLU A 52 1.30 10.20 0.11
N VAL A 53 0.19 10.20 -0.63
CA VAL A 53 -0.75 9.07 -0.61
C VAL A 53 -0.35 8.08 -1.70
N GLY A 54 -0.21 6.81 -1.35
CA GLY A 54 0.20 5.73 -2.24
C GLY A 54 -0.88 5.29 -3.23
N LEU A 55 -0.51 4.31 -4.07
CA LEU A 55 -1.40 3.77 -5.10
C LEU A 55 -2.69 3.20 -4.49
N GLY A 56 -3.81 3.38 -5.20
CA GLY A 56 -5.13 2.97 -4.73
C GLY A 56 -5.61 3.69 -3.46
N SER A 57 -4.87 4.71 -2.99
CA SER A 57 -5.07 5.34 -1.68
C SER A 57 -5.04 4.32 -0.54
N GLN A 58 -4.14 3.33 -0.56
CA GLN A 58 -4.07 2.30 0.49
C GLN A 58 -2.85 2.44 1.40
N SER A 59 -1.97 3.40 1.13
CA SER A 59 -0.82 3.71 1.95
C SER A 59 -0.56 5.21 2.05
N ILE A 60 0.21 5.61 3.05
CA ILE A 60 0.67 6.99 3.24
C ILE A 60 2.17 6.96 3.47
N HIS A 61 2.90 7.71 2.67
CA HIS A 61 4.35 7.85 2.77
C HIS A 61 4.70 9.21 3.38
N MET A 62 5.65 9.20 4.29
CA MET A 62 6.11 10.38 5.02
C MET A 62 7.63 10.38 5.06
N GLU A 63 8.25 11.51 4.76
CA GLU A 63 9.69 11.71 4.95
C GLU A 63 9.94 13.00 5.73
N PHE A 64 10.90 12.93 6.65
CA PHE A 64 11.27 14.01 7.56
C PHE A 64 12.67 14.56 7.20
N ALA A 65 12.87 15.86 7.43
CA ALA A 65 14.00 16.63 6.91
C ALA A 65 15.38 16.17 7.43
N ASP A 66 15.45 15.73 8.68
CA ASP A 66 16.69 15.30 9.31
C ASP A 66 16.88 13.78 9.21
N GLY A 67 17.97 13.36 8.57
CA GLY A 67 18.48 12.00 8.64
C GLY A 67 17.89 10.99 7.66
N GLY A 68 17.07 11.42 6.69
CA GLY A 68 16.51 10.51 5.68
C GLY A 68 15.50 9.52 6.25
N VAL A 69 14.89 9.86 7.37
CA VAL A 69 13.88 9.04 8.01
C VAL A 69 12.60 9.11 7.20
N ALA A 70 12.14 7.95 6.75
CA ALA A 70 10.88 7.81 6.05
C ALA A 70 10.04 6.67 6.63
N TYR A 71 8.72 6.82 6.53
CA TYR A 71 7.74 5.84 6.98
C TYR A 71 6.69 5.62 5.91
N THR A 72 6.35 4.36 5.69
CA THR A 72 5.18 3.93 4.94
C THR A 72 4.17 3.39 5.93
N LEU A 73 2.99 4.01 6.00
CA LEU A 73 1.84 3.49 6.72
C LEU A 73 0.95 2.73 5.74
N LEU A 74 0.78 1.43 5.95
CA LEU A 74 -0.06 0.56 5.12
C LEU A 74 -1.46 0.50 5.72
N VAL A 75 -2.36 1.33 5.21
CA VAL A 75 -3.72 1.47 5.74
C VAL A 75 -4.66 0.41 5.16
N ARG A 76 -4.43 -0.05 3.91
CA ARG A 76 -5.16 -1.11 3.17
C ARG A 76 -6.66 -0.86 2.91
N ASP A 77 -7.26 0.04 3.68
CA ASP A 77 -8.60 0.57 3.49
C ASP A 77 -8.51 1.93 2.78
N SER A 78 -9.03 1.99 1.55
CA SER A 78 -8.93 3.18 0.72
C SER A 78 -9.75 4.36 1.25
N VAL A 79 -10.89 4.09 1.89
CA VAL A 79 -11.78 5.10 2.47
C VAL A 79 -11.14 5.70 3.70
N ARG A 80 -10.69 4.83 4.60
CA ARG A 80 -10.03 5.23 5.85
C ARG A 80 -8.75 5.99 5.54
N CYS A 81 -7.98 5.54 4.56
CA CYS A 81 -6.76 6.21 4.13
C CYS A 81 -7.06 7.59 3.53
N LYS A 82 -8.00 7.71 2.57
CA LYS A 82 -8.40 9.01 2.00
C LYS A 82 -8.87 9.99 3.07
N ARG A 83 -9.73 9.53 3.99
CA ARG A 83 -10.24 10.34 5.09
C ARG A 83 -9.11 10.82 6.00
N PHE A 84 -8.24 9.91 6.43
CA PHE A 84 -7.13 10.24 7.31
C PHE A 84 -6.11 11.16 6.62
N PHE A 85 -5.74 10.86 5.37
CA PHE A 85 -4.83 11.68 4.57
C PHE A 85 -5.39 13.09 4.34
N GLY A 86 -6.71 13.23 4.11
CA GLY A 86 -7.37 14.53 3.98
C GLY A 86 -7.25 15.39 5.24
N LEU A 87 -7.53 14.80 6.41
CA LEU A 87 -7.37 15.47 7.70
C LEU A 87 -5.91 15.86 7.97
N LEU A 88 -4.99 14.93 7.71
CA LEU A 88 -3.56 15.13 7.89
C LEU A 88 -3.03 16.25 6.99
N THR A 89 -3.44 16.25 5.72
CA THR A 89 -3.09 17.30 4.75
C THR A 89 -3.59 18.66 5.19
N GLY A 90 -4.79 18.75 5.77
CA GLY A 90 -5.30 19.98 6.37
C GLY A 90 -4.37 20.54 7.44
N MET A 91 -4.02 19.72 8.43
CA MET A 91 -3.09 20.11 9.51
C MET A 91 -1.71 20.51 8.98
N VAL A 92 -1.15 19.72 8.05
CA VAL A 92 0.19 19.98 7.50
C VAL A 92 0.22 21.27 6.67
N ARG A 93 -0.86 21.58 5.93
CA ARG A 93 -0.96 22.84 5.16
C ARG A 93 -1.04 24.08 6.04
N GLU A 94 -1.72 24.01 7.19
CA GLU A 94 -1.72 25.11 8.17
C GLU A 94 -0.30 25.44 8.66
N MET A 95 0.55 24.42 8.77
CA MET A 95 1.94 24.58 9.20
C MET A 95 2.87 25.04 8.07
N ALA A 96 2.51 24.80 6.80
CA ALA A 96 3.34 25.11 5.64
C ALA A 96 3.70 26.60 5.48
N HIS A 97 2.85 27.50 5.99
CA HIS A 97 3.08 28.95 5.91
C HIS A 97 4.09 29.48 6.92
N LYS A 98 4.52 28.66 7.88
CA LYS A 98 5.50 29.05 8.89
C LYS A 98 6.92 28.99 8.31
N SER A 99 7.74 29.97 8.65
CA SER A 99 9.09 30.15 8.10
C SER A 99 10.06 28.99 8.37
N ASP A 100 9.81 28.23 9.43
CA ASP A 100 10.57 27.06 9.87
C ASP A 100 9.99 25.74 9.35
N SER A 101 8.94 25.77 8.53
CA SER A 101 8.35 24.57 7.91
C SER A 101 9.35 23.93 6.94
N ARG A 102 9.55 22.62 7.08
CA ARG A 102 10.36 21.82 6.15
C ARG A 102 9.55 21.24 4.99
N LEU A 103 8.24 21.44 4.96
CA LEU A 103 7.36 20.84 3.97
C LEU A 103 7.74 21.29 2.54
N GLN A 104 8.05 20.31 1.70
CA GLN A 104 8.41 20.52 0.30
C GLN A 104 7.29 20.11 -0.66
N SER A 105 6.60 19.01 -0.40
CA SER A 105 5.54 18.53 -1.31
C SER A 105 4.49 17.67 -0.60
N ILE A 106 3.25 17.82 -1.06
CA ILE A 106 2.14 16.90 -0.80
C ILE A 106 1.70 16.31 -2.15
N SER A 107 1.76 15.00 -2.32
CA SER A 107 1.52 14.35 -3.61
C SER A 107 0.60 13.11 -3.51
N THR A 108 0.20 12.62 -4.67
CA THR A 108 -0.51 11.35 -4.85
C THR A 108 0.29 10.51 -5.82
N THR A 109 0.59 9.28 -5.44
CA THR A 109 1.26 8.32 -6.30
C THR A 109 0.35 8.02 -7.49
N ARG A 110 0.92 8.11 -8.70
CA ARG A 110 0.26 7.71 -9.94
C ARG A 110 1.05 6.57 -10.55
N LEU A 111 0.35 5.66 -11.19
CA LEU A 111 0.98 4.65 -12.01
C LEU A 111 1.52 5.33 -13.27
N SER A 112 2.84 5.44 -13.38
CA SER A 112 3.56 6.04 -14.51
C SER A 112 4.78 5.18 -14.84
N ALA A 113 5.49 5.48 -15.94
CA ALA A 113 6.70 4.76 -16.36
C ALA A 113 7.81 4.63 -15.30
N GLN A 114 7.77 5.45 -14.24
CA GLN A 114 8.74 5.44 -13.14
C GLN A 114 8.31 4.55 -11.96
N HIS A 115 7.07 4.06 -11.96
CA HIS A 115 6.52 3.22 -10.89
C HIS A 115 6.95 1.77 -11.08
N HIS A 116 7.32 1.06 -10.00
CA HIS A 116 7.83 -0.31 -10.07
C HIS A 116 6.82 -1.32 -10.64
N LEU A 117 5.52 -1.08 -10.45
CA LEU A 117 4.44 -1.88 -11.07
C LEU A 117 4.14 -1.54 -12.53
N TRP A 118 4.75 -0.49 -13.10
CA TRP A 118 4.47 -0.06 -14.47
C TRP A 118 4.65 -1.17 -15.51
N PRO A 119 5.72 -1.98 -15.49
CA PRO A 119 5.92 -3.02 -16.50
C PRO A 119 4.75 -4.01 -16.58
N LEU A 120 4.15 -4.35 -15.43
CA LEU A 120 3.05 -5.32 -15.35
C LEU A 120 1.73 -4.82 -15.94
N VAL A 121 1.54 -3.50 -15.96
CA VAL A 121 0.30 -2.86 -16.47
C VAL A 121 0.49 -2.33 -17.89
N CYS A 122 1.73 -2.01 -18.28
CA CYS A 122 2.06 -1.44 -19.57
C CYS A 122 2.02 -2.45 -20.73
N GLU A 123 2.22 -3.75 -20.47
CA GLU A 123 2.16 -4.78 -21.51
C GLU A 123 0.79 -4.80 -22.21
N ASP A 124 -0.30 -4.46 -21.51
CA ASP A 124 -1.66 -4.36 -22.07
C ASP A 124 -1.93 -3.04 -22.85
N ILE A 125 -1.06 -2.03 -22.75
CA ILE A 125 -1.27 -0.71 -23.39
C ILE A 125 -1.01 -0.77 -24.91
N GLN A 126 -0.19 -1.72 -25.38
CA GLN A 126 0.16 -1.83 -26.80
C GLN A 126 -0.99 -2.34 -27.69
N ALA A 127 -2.09 -2.83 -27.09
CA ALA A 127 -3.17 -3.49 -27.83
C ALA A 127 -4.33 -2.58 -28.27
N ASP A 128 -4.66 -1.46 -27.59
CA ASP A 128 -5.82 -0.63 -27.96
C ASP A 128 -5.61 0.86 -27.59
N VAL A 129 -5.26 1.69 -28.59
CA VAL A 129 -5.05 3.15 -28.48
C VAL A 129 -6.35 3.92 -28.69
N GLU A 130 -7.49 3.42 -28.19
CA GLU A 130 -8.78 4.09 -28.41
C GLU A 130 -9.27 4.93 -27.21
N ASP A 131 -8.78 4.73 -25.97
CA ASP A 131 -9.27 5.53 -24.83
C ASP A 131 -8.21 5.96 -23.78
N GLY A 132 -6.94 5.55 -23.92
CA GLY A 132 -5.81 6.10 -23.14
C GLY A 132 -5.86 5.93 -21.61
N GLN A 133 -6.87 5.25 -21.05
CA GLN A 133 -7.04 5.04 -19.62
C GLN A 133 -6.60 3.62 -19.22
N LEU A 134 -5.65 3.53 -18.28
CA LEU A 134 -5.17 2.26 -17.73
C LEU A 134 -6.33 1.54 -17.03
N GLN A 135 -6.68 0.34 -17.49
CA GLN A 135 -7.65 -0.53 -16.85
C GLN A 135 -6.91 -1.55 -15.98
N PHE A 136 -6.80 -1.25 -14.71
CA PHE A 136 -6.25 -2.18 -13.73
C PHE A 136 -6.99 -2.05 -12.40
N PHE A 137 -6.97 -3.14 -11.65
CA PHE A 137 -7.43 -3.22 -10.28
C PHE A 137 -6.23 -3.52 -9.38
N TYR A 138 -6.10 -2.78 -8.28
CA TYR A 138 -4.98 -2.90 -7.35
C TYR A 138 -5.49 -2.88 -5.91
N ILE A 139 -5.14 -3.91 -5.15
CA ILE A 139 -5.50 -4.02 -3.73
C ILE A 139 -4.33 -4.57 -2.90
N LEU A 140 -4.07 -3.91 -1.77
CA LEU A 140 -3.21 -4.43 -0.71
C LEU A 140 -4.08 -5.29 0.22
N ALA A 141 -3.84 -6.59 0.23
CA ALA A 141 -4.67 -7.55 0.94
C ALA A 141 -3.82 -8.50 1.79
N PHE A 142 -4.49 -9.39 2.50
CA PHE A 142 -3.88 -10.56 3.12
C PHE A 142 -4.35 -11.79 2.35
N VAL A 143 -3.41 -12.58 1.85
CA VAL A 143 -3.72 -13.81 1.12
C VAL A 143 -3.32 -15.00 1.97
N ARG A 144 -4.23 -15.96 2.11
CA ARG A 144 -3.96 -17.17 2.89
C ARG A 144 -3.06 -18.10 2.09
N ARG A 145 -1.86 -18.35 2.61
CA ARG A 145 -0.93 -19.39 2.12
C ARG A 145 -0.72 -20.39 3.24
N GLU A 146 -0.98 -21.66 2.94
CA GLU A 146 -1.05 -22.72 3.95
C GLU A 146 -2.05 -22.32 5.05
N GLU A 147 -1.58 -22.08 6.28
CA GLU A 147 -2.39 -21.67 7.43
C GLU A 147 -2.13 -20.22 7.89
N LEU A 148 -1.34 -19.45 7.12
CA LEU A 148 -0.97 -18.08 7.47
C LEU A 148 -1.58 -17.06 6.51
N TRP A 149 -2.01 -15.92 7.06
CA TRP A 149 -2.41 -14.75 6.30
C TRP A 149 -1.19 -13.88 6.07
N LEU A 150 -0.74 -13.78 4.82
CA LEU A 150 0.44 -13.01 4.45
C LEU A 150 0.02 -11.72 3.74
N PRO A 151 0.64 -10.57 4.05
CA PRO A 151 0.39 -9.35 3.31
C PRO A 151 0.88 -9.54 1.86
N GLN A 152 -0.03 -9.40 0.89
CA GLN A 152 0.27 -9.56 -0.53
C GLN A 152 -0.58 -8.58 -1.33
N THR A 153 -0.12 -8.26 -2.53
CA THR A 153 -0.87 -7.43 -3.47
C THR A 153 -1.55 -8.29 -4.50
N VAL A 154 -2.84 -8.04 -4.73
CA VAL A 154 -3.56 -8.56 -5.90
C VAL A 154 -3.66 -7.43 -6.91
N LEU A 155 -3.06 -7.65 -8.08
CA LEU A 155 -3.10 -6.74 -9.22
C LEU A 155 -3.78 -7.48 -10.37
N ALA A 156 -4.88 -6.95 -10.87
CA ALA A 156 -5.51 -7.44 -12.10
C ALA A 156 -5.38 -6.37 -13.18
N THR A 157 -4.97 -6.79 -14.36
CA THR A 157 -5.00 -5.97 -15.58
C THR A 157 -6.14 -6.47 -16.46
N ARG A 158 -6.17 -6.09 -17.74
CA ARG A 158 -7.25 -6.51 -18.64
C ARG A 158 -7.22 -8.01 -18.90
N GLU A 159 -6.03 -8.58 -19.00
CA GLU A 159 -5.85 -9.98 -19.42
C GLU A 159 -5.18 -10.84 -18.35
N THR A 160 -4.55 -10.22 -17.35
CA THR A 160 -3.68 -10.94 -16.42
C THR A 160 -4.01 -10.62 -14.97
N LEU A 161 -3.94 -11.65 -14.14
CA LEU A 161 -4.06 -11.59 -12.70
C LEU A 161 -2.70 -11.92 -12.08
N TYR A 162 -2.22 -11.01 -11.25
CA TYR A 162 -0.93 -11.11 -10.57
C TYR A 162 -1.12 -11.16 -9.05
N LEU A 163 -0.34 -12.02 -8.42
CA LEU A 163 -0.15 -12.03 -6.98
C LEU A 163 1.29 -11.63 -6.69
N LEU A 164 1.47 -10.55 -5.94
CA LEU A 164 2.78 -9.91 -5.74
C LEU A 164 3.16 -9.88 -4.26
N ASP A 165 4.47 -9.98 -4.02
CA ASP A 165 5.11 -9.57 -2.77
C ASP A 165 5.77 -8.21 -3.01
N GLU A 166 5.25 -7.16 -2.38
CA GLU A 166 5.72 -5.79 -2.59
C GLU A 166 6.60 -5.30 -1.45
N ASP A 167 7.75 -4.76 -1.82
CA ASP A 167 8.57 -3.96 -0.93
C ASP A 167 8.03 -2.51 -0.90
N HIS A 168 7.36 -2.17 0.20
CA HIS A 168 6.78 -0.85 0.43
C HIS A 168 7.77 0.20 0.99
N GLN A 169 9.08 -0.08 0.89
CA GLN A 169 10.13 0.87 1.23
C GLN A 169 10.06 2.08 0.30
N TRP A 170 9.87 3.26 0.90
CA TRP A 170 9.70 4.52 0.17
C TRP A 170 10.60 5.61 0.77
N ARG A 171 11.22 6.40 -0.11
CA ARG A 171 11.95 7.63 0.24
C ARG A 171 12.07 8.53 -0.99
N LYS A 172 11.83 9.83 -0.84
CA LYS A 172 11.84 10.82 -1.92
C LYS A 172 13.19 11.52 -2.07
N SER A 173 13.94 11.72 -0.99
CA SER A 173 15.26 12.37 -1.02
C SER A 173 16.36 11.60 -1.78
N VAL A 174 16.10 10.39 -2.30
CA VAL A 174 17.06 9.59 -3.12
C VAL A 174 16.95 9.92 -4.62
N LEU A 175 16.18 10.95 -5.01
CA LEU A 175 16.02 11.41 -6.40
C LEU A 175 17.28 12.03 -7.07
N ALA A 176 18.49 11.76 -6.58
CA ALA A 176 19.63 11.72 -7.49
C ALA A 176 19.45 10.44 -8.33
N ALA A 177 18.84 10.61 -9.51
CA ALA A 177 18.50 9.53 -10.42
C ALA A 177 19.60 8.45 -10.45
N PRO A 178 19.28 7.16 -10.26
CA PRO A 178 20.18 6.13 -10.71
C PRO A 178 20.33 6.33 -12.22
N GLU A 179 21.55 6.49 -12.72
CA GLU A 179 21.84 6.51 -14.16
C GLU A 179 21.30 5.24 -14.88
N ASP A 180 20.91 4.22 -14.10
CA ASP A 180 20.46 2.90 -14.52
C ASP A 180 18.92 2.73 -14.67
N GLY A 181 18.10 3.79 -14.55
CA GLY A 181 16.66 3.68 -14.82
C GLY A 181 15.86 2.80 -13.84
N ARG A 182 16.37 2.54 -12.64
CA ARG A 182 15.65 1.80 -11.59
C ARG A 182 14.45 2.59 -11.06
N PRO A 183 13.32 1.92 -10.73
CA PRO A 183 12.13 2.60 -10.21
C PRO A 183 12.45 3.37 -8.93
N CYS A 184 11.87 4.56 -8.80
CA CYS A 184 12.21 5.52 -7.74
C CYS A 184 11.68 5.13 -6.34
N SER A 185 10.91 4.05 -6.21
CA SER A 185 10.28 3.62 -4.97
C SER A 185 9.90 2.15 -5.05
N GLY A 186 10.16 1.41 -3.98
CA GLY A 186 9.74 0.03 -3.81
C GLY A 186 10.28 -0.96 -4.84
N SER A 187 9.88 -2.20 -4.67
CA SER A 187 10.05 -3.27 -5.66
C SER A 187 8.91 -4.26 -5.52
N ALA A 188 8.68 -5.09 -6.53
CA ALA A 188 7.67 -6.14 -6.45
C ALA A 188 8.26 -7.44 -7.00
N VAL A 189 8.03 -8.53 -6.28
CA VAL A 189 8.30 -9.89 -6.74
C VAL A 189 6.98 -10.50 -7.16
N VAL A 190 6.91 -10.95 -8.42
CA VAL A 190 5.74 -11.68 -8.92
C VAL A 190 5.78 -13.09 -8.34
N LEU A 191 4.81 -13.41 -7.49
CA LEU A 191 4.69 -14.75 -6.90
C LEU A 191 3.92 -15.69 -7.83
N GLU A 192 2.86 -15.17 -8.45
CA GLU A 192 2.01 -15.92 -9.38
C GLU A 192 1.47 -14.99 -10.47
N THR A 193 1.37 -15.55 -11.69
CA THR A 193 0.78 -14.91 -12.87
C THR A 193 -0.21 -15.89 -13.48
N LEU A 194 -1.46 -15.46 -13.68
CA LEU A 194 -2.52 -16.26 -14.28
C LEU A 194 -3.30 -15.39 -15.27
N PRO A 195 -3.79 -15.94 -16.39
CA PRO A 195 -4.78 -15.24 -17.20
C PRO A 195 -6.02 -14.88 -16.37
N ILE A 196 -6.59 -13.70 -16.58
CA ILE A 196 -7.82 -13.28 -15.89
C ILE A 196 -8.98 -14.22 -16.22
N SER A 197 -8.95 -14.86 -17.40
CA SER A 197 -9.92 -15.87 -17.84
C SER A 197 -9.92 -17.12 -16.96
N CYS A 198 -8.89 -17.35 -16.15
CA CYS A 198 -8.89 -18.43 -15.17
C CYS A 198 -9.86 -18.17 -14.01
N VAL A 199 -10.35 -16.95 -13.79
CA VAL A 199 -11.32 -16.66 -12.73
C VAL A 199 -12.66 -17.29 -13.07
N SER A 200 -13.02 -18.38 -12.37
CA SER A 200 -14.29 -19.08 -12.58
C SER A 200 -15.41 -18.54 -11.70
N SER A 201 -15.10 -18.13 -10.47
CA SER A 201 -16.05 -17.45 -9.57
C SER A 201 -15.35 -16.70 -8.45
N VAL A 202 -16.05 -15.73 -7.86
CA VAL A 202 -15.62 -15.02 -6.65
C VAL A 202 -16.68 -15.25 -5.57
N LEU A 203 -16.27 -15.86 -4.46
CA LEU A 203 -17.16 -16.18 -3.36
C LEU A 203 -16.98 -15.17 -2.23
N LEU A 204 -18.08 -14.55 -1.80
CA LEU A 204 -18.13 -13.63 -0.67
C LEU A 204 -18.65 -14.37 0.57
N TRP A 205 -18.10 -14.05 1.73
CA TRP A 205 -18.45 -14.73 2.99
C TRP A 205 -19.38 -13.87 3.83
N ALA A 206 -20.63 -14.31 4.02
CA ALA A 206 -21.59 -13.58 4.86
C ALA A 206 -21.14 -13.44 6.33
N SER A 207 -20.36 -14.39 6.84
CA SER A 207 -19.82 -14.40 8.19
C SER A 207 -18.52 -13.61 8.36
N ASP A 208 -17.82 -13.30 7.27
CA ASP A 208 -16.57 -12.52 7.26
C ASP A 208 -16.61 -11.61 6.03
N PRO A 209 -17.23 -10.41 6.14
CA PRO A 209 -17.48 -9.56 4.97
C PRO A 209 -16.18 -9.13 4.30
N LEU A 210 -15.07 -9.07 5.04
CA LEU A 210 -13.76 -8.67 4.52
C LEU A 210 -13.04 -9.79 3.76
N ARG A 211 -13.63 -10.99 3.71
CA ARG A 211 -13.04 -12.15 3.04
C ARG A 211 -13.74 -12.43 1.71
N MET A 212 -12.91 -12.73 0.71
CA MET A 212 -13.31 -13.20 -0.61
C MET A 212 -12.44 -14.37 -1.05
N ASP A 213 -13.03 -15.37 -1.69
CA ASP A 213 -12.29 -16.52 -2.23
C ASP A 213 -12.42 -16.50 -3.77
N PHE A 214 -11.30 -16.29 -4.47
CA PHE A 214 -11.23 -16.38 -5.92
C PHE A 214 -11.03 -17.84 -6.30
N LYS A 215 -12.00 -18.41 -7.02
CA LYS A 215 -11.89 -19.73 -7.63
C LYS A 215 -11.26 -19.58 -9.01
N LEU A 216 -10.16 -20.29 -9.20
CA LEU A 216 -9.31 -20.20 -10.37
C LEU A 216 -9.25 -21.57 -11.02
N TYR A 217 -9.54 -21.65 -12.31
CA TYR A 217 -9.44 -22.87 -13.09
C TYR A 217 -8.65 -22.59 -14.36
N ASP A 218 -7.54 -23.30 -14.52
CA ASP A 218 -6.74 -23.25 -15.74
C ASP A 218 -7.16 -24.40 -16.65
N GLU A 219 -7.82 -24.06 -17.77
CA GLU A 219 -8.31 -25.05 -18.74
C GLU A 219 -7.17 -25.79 -19.46
N THR A 220 -6.00 -25.16 -19.60
CA THR A 220 -4.87 -25.70 -20.36
C THR A 220 -4.19 -26.83 -19.60
N VAL A 221 -3.96 -26.64 -18.30
CA VAL A 221 -3.36 -27.66 -17.42
C VAL A 221 -4.39 -28.44 -16.61
N LYS A 222 -5.68 -28.06 -16.70
CA LYS A 222 -6.82 -28.66 -15.98
C LYS A 222 -6.61 -28.69 -14.47
N GLN A 223 -6.17 -27.57 -13.92
CA GLN A 223 -5.94 -27.42 -12.48
C GLN A 223 -6.88 -26.39 -11.88
N GLU A 224 -7.38 -26.70 -10.68
CA GLU A 224 -8.15 -25.78 -9.86
C GLU A 224 -7.28 -25.24 -8.73
N LYS A 225 -7.43 -23.94 -8.47
CA LYS A 225 -6.79 -23.24 -7.37
C LYS A 225 -7.79 -22.29 -6.70
N THR A 226 -7.56 -21.98 -5.44
CA THR A 226 -8.33 -20.95 -4.73
C THR A 226 -7.37 -19.97 -4.08
N TRP A 227 -7.55 -18.68 -4.36
CA TRP A 227 -6.92 -17.62 -3.57
C TRP A 227 -7.93 -17.13 -2.52
N CYS A 228 -7.67 -17.43 -1.24
CA CYS A 228 -8.43 -16.85 -0.14
C CYS A 228 -7.81 -15.49 0.21
N VAL A 229 -8.55 -14.42 -0.03
CA VAL A 229 -8.10 -13.04 0.10
C VAL A 229 -8.92 -12.34 1.17
N ARG A 230 -8.26 -11.60 2.05
CA ARG A 230 -8.88 -10.75 3.06
C ARG A 230 -8.44 -9.31 2.85
N THR A 231 -9.39 -8.41 2.69
CA THR A 231 -9.18 -6.97 2.55
C THR A 231 -9.40 -6.25 3.88
N GLU A 232 -8.90 -5.03 4.03
CA GLU A 232 -9.37 -4.13 5.10
C GLU A 232 -10.41 -3.10 4.61
N SER A 233 -10.62 -3.01 3.29
CA SER A 233 -11.61 -2.14 2.66
C SER A 233 -12.91 -2.88 2.37
N ALA A 234 -14.00 -2.45 3.00
CA ALA A 234 -15.33 -3.00 2.73
C ALA A 234 -15.99 -2.44 1.44
N GLU A 235 -15.57 -1.25 0.97
CA GLU A 235 -16.13 -0.65 -0.25
C GLU A 235 -15.75 -1.41 -1.52
N LEU A 236 -14.59 -2.08 -1.53
CA LEU A 236 -14.16 -2.88 -2.69
C LEU A 236 -15.05 -4.12 -2.93
N LEU A 237 -16.00 -4.39 -2.04
CA LEU A 237 -16.96 -5.50 -2.12
C LEU A 237 -18.32 -5.08 -2.67
N GLN A 238 -18.54 -3.78 -2.91
CA GLN A 238 -19.81 -3.23 -3.39
C GLN A 238 -19.83 -2.96 -4.91
N GLY A 239 -18.89 -3.56 -5.65
CA GLY A 239 -18.82 -3.47 -7.12
C GLY A 239 -19.95 -4.22 -7.81
#